data_AF-A0A6M0B3I3-F1
#
_entry.id   AF-A0A6M0B3I3-F1
#
_cell.length_a   1.000
_cell.length_b   1.000
_cell.length_c   1.000
_cell.angle_alpha   90.00
_cell.angle_beta   90.00
_cell.angle_gamma   90.00
#
_symmetry.space_group_name_H-M   'P 1'
#
loop_
_entity.id
_entity.type
_entity.pdbx_description
1 polymer ?
#
loop_
_entity_poly.entity_id
_entity_poly.type
_entity_poly.pdbx_seq_one_letter_code
_entity_poly.pdbx_strand_id
1 'polypeptide(L)'
;MTFSNLRKTGFQLRRTVRRILLYINYEEYSMCLAKFFNVQPASGETIGLDGKVLKHSYQIENDNPNSDSHPAIMLVSSYIVERGLILEPFEVDAKTNEIKALPELLKKLALKGVVFAFDAINTQKKLVN
;
A
#
# COMPACT_ATOMS: atom_id res chain seq x y z
N MET A 1 16.53 32.59 -18.68
CA MET A 1 15.27 33.35 -18.46
C MET A 1 14.31 32.48 -17.67
N THR A 2 13.76 32.81 -16.51
CA THR A 2 14.09 33.77 -15.46
C THR A 2 13.41 33.19 -14.23
N PHE A 3 14.16 33.02 -13.14
CA PHE A 3 13.60 32.87 -11.79
C PHE A 3 12.82 34.15 -11.46
N SER A 4 11.55 34.22 -11.82
CA SER A 4 10.72 35.39 -11.53
C SER A 4 9.27 34.98 -11.33
N ASN A 5 8.97 34.40 -10.17
CA ASN A 5 7.85 34.82 -9.33
C ASN A 5 7.76 33.98 -8.05
N LEU A 6 8.82 34.04 -7.26
CA LEU A 6 8.69 33.97 -5.81
C LEU A 6 7.98 35.25 -5.36
N ARG A 7 6.66 35.18 -5.15
CA ARG A 7 5.91 35.98 -4.18
C ARG A 7 4.44 35.57 -4.14
N LYS A 8 4.08 34.82 -3.09
CA LYS A 8 3.04 35.21 -2.13
C LYS A 8 3.18 34.32 -0.89
N THR A 9 3.71 34.94 0.14
CA THR A 9 3.77 34.50 1.53
C THR A 9 2.42 33.96 1.98
N GLY A 10 2.43 32.67 2.29
CA GLY A 10 1.38 31.94 2.98
C GLY A 10 1.94 30.54 3.14
N PHE A 11 2.28 30.16 4.36
CA PHE A 11 2.78 28.83 4.67
C PHE A 11 1.64 27.82 4.44
N GLN A 12 1.44 27.45 3.17
CA GLN A 12 0.42 26.50 2.73
C GLN A 12 1.01 25.10 2.86
N LEU A 13 1.13 24.63 4.11
CA LEU A 13 1.71 23.35 4.54
C LEU A 13 1.35 22.15 3.63
N ARG A 14 0.15 22.15 3.03
CA ARG A 14 -0.35 21.10 2.11
C ARG A 14 0.39 21.03 0.76
N ARG A 15 1.00 22.12 0.27
CA ARG A 15 1.71 22.13 -1.02
C ARG A 15 3.19 21.71 -0.91
N THR A 16 3.76 21.70 0.29
CA THR A 16 5.18 21.37 0.50
C THR A 16 5.41 19.87 0.61
N VAL A 17 4.63 19.16 1.42
CA VAL A 17 4.77 17.71 1.61
C VAL A 17 4.51 16.96 0.30
N ARG A 18 3.41 17.30 -0.41
CA ARG A 18 3.11 16.70 -1.72
C ARG A 18 4.25 16.87 -2.71
N ARG A 19 4.84 18.07 -2.79
CA ARG A 19 5.96 18.34 -3.68
C ARG A 19 7.17 17.49 -3.34
N ILE A 20 7.51 17.37 -2.06
CA ILE A 20 8.61 16.54 -1.59
C ILE A 20 8.33 15.07 -1.93
N LEU A 21 7.12 14.57 -1.64
CA LEU A 21 6.73 13.19 -1.95
C LEU A 21 6.77 12.87 -3.45
N LEU A 22 6.49 13.83 -4.32
CA LEU A 22 6.60 13.63 -5.78
C LEU A 22 8.05 13.45 -6.29
N TYR A 23 9.05 13.87 -5.51
CA TYR A 23 10.47 13.69 -5.85
C TYR A 23 11.13 12.53 -5.09
N ILE A 24 10.39 11.89 -4.17
CA ILE A 24 10.89 10.74 -3.42
C ILE A 24 10.64 9.48 -4.23
N ASN A 25 11.67 8.64 -4.37
CA ASN A 25 11.50 7.28 -4.86
C ASN A 25 10.66 6.49 -3.82
N TYR A 26 9.45 6.09 -4.22
CA TYR A 26 8.51 5.44 -3.32
C TYR A 26 8.99 4.05 -2.87
N GLU A 27 9.72 3.33 -3.71
CA GLU A 27 10.24 1.99 -3.40
C GLU A 27 11.31 2.08 -2.32
N GLU A 28 12.28 2.97 -2.51
CA GLU A 28 13.35 3.22 -1.52
C GLU A 28 12.76 3.72 -0.20
N TYR A 29 11.81 4.65 -0.26
CA TYR A 29 11.13 5.16 0.91
C TYR A 29 10.37 4.07 1.67
N SER A 30 9.60 3.24 0.95
CA SER A 30 8.88 2.09 1.53
C SER A 30 9.85 1.12 2.20
N MET A 31 10.95 0.76 1.52
CA MET A 31 11.97 -0.12 2.08
C MET A 31 12.62 0.45 3.34
N CYS A 32 12.94 1.74 3.35
CA CYS A 32 13.49 2.41 4.54
C CYS A 32 12.50 2.40 5.70
N LEU A 33 11.23 2.67 5.43
CA LEU A 33 10.17 2.66 6.44
C LEU A 33 9.94 1.25 7.00
N ALA A 34 9.88 0.24 6.12
CA ALA A 34 9.75 -1.16 6.50
C ALA A 34 10.94 -1.63 7.35
N LYS A 35 12.17 -1.25 7.00
CA LYS A 35 13.38 -1.52 7.80
C LYS A 35 13.37 -0.81 9.15
N PHE A 36 12.89 0.44 9.19
CA PHE A 36 12.80 1.21 10.43
C PHE A 36 11.88 0.55 11.44
N PHE A 37 10.72 0.06 10.98
CA PHE A 37 9.77 -0.65 11.85
C PHE A 37 10.20 -2.10 12.11
N ASN A 38 10.79 -2.77 11.12
CA ASN A 38 11.21 -4.19 11.13
C ASN A 38 10.21 -5.11 11.84
N VAL A 39 8.91 -4.93 11.54
CA VAL A 39 7.83 -5.64 12.20
C VAL A 39 7.63 -6.97 11.48
N GLN A 40 7.80 -8.06 12.21
CA GLN A 40 7.42 -9.39 11.78
C GLN A 40 6.31 -9.91 12.70
N PRO A 41 5.33 -10.65 12.16
CA PRO A 41 4.36 -11.34 12.98
C PRO A 41 5.01 -12.38 13.90
N ALA A 42 4.47 -12.54 15.09
CA ALA A 42 4.87 -13.56 16.05
C ALA A 42 3.78 -14.62 16.21
N SER A 43 4.19 -15.83 16.64
CA SER A 43 3.23 -16.88 16.98
C SER A 43 2.29 -16.41 18.08
N GLY A 44 0.99 -16.66 17.90
CA GLY A 44 -0.08 -16.21 18.80
C GLY A 44 -0.71 -14.88 18.39
N GLU A 45 -0.19 -14.20 17.38
CA GLU A 45 -0.78 -12.96 16.86
C GLU A 45 -1.84 -13.22 15.78
N THR A 46 -2.75 -12.27 15.67
CA THR A 46 -3.80 -12.21 14.67
C THR A 46 -3.46 -11.15 13.63
N ILE A 47 -3.44 -11.53 12.35
CA ILE A 47 -3.24 -10.63 11.23
C ILE A 47 -4.59 -10.41 10.53
N GLY A 48 -5.11 -9.20 10.61
CA GLY A 48 -6.22 -8.72 9.80
C GLY A 48 -5.74 -8.36 8.38
N LEU A 49 -6.46 -8.79 7.35
CA LEU A 49 -6.20 -8.43 5.96
C LEU A 49 -7.42 -7.71 5.37
N ASP A 50 -7.19 -6.57 4.72
CA ASP A 50 -8.23 -5.74 4.10
C ASP A 50 -7.76 -5.14 2.78
N GLY A 51 -8.55 -5.36 1.73
CA GLY A 51 -8.34 -4.78 0.40
C GLY A 51 -9.04 -3.43 0.25
N LYS A 52 -8.32 -2.44 -0.30
CA LYS A 52 -8.83 -1.11 -0.58
C LYS A 52 -8.38 -0.64 -1.96
N VAL A 53 -9.33 -0.15 -2.74
CA VAL A 53 -9.06 0.56 -3.99
C VAL A 53 -8.84 2.04 -3.66
N LEU A 54 -7.69 2.58 -4.06
CA LEU A 54 -7.36 3.97 -3.80
C LEU A 54 -8.16 4.90 -4.71
N LYS A 55 -8.95 5.80 -4.12
CA LYS A 55 -9.76 6.75 -4.88
C LYS A 55 -8.88 7.76 -5.63
N HIS A 56 -9.17 8.00 -6.90
CA HIS A 56 -8.35 8.84 -7.82
C HIS A 56 -6.91 8.36 -7.99
N SER A 57 -6.65 7.06 -7.78
CA SER A 57 -5.36 6.48 -8.14
C SER A 57 -5.27 6.13 -9.62
N TYR A 58 -6.38 6.05 -10.36
CA TYR A 58 -6.29 5.82 -11.80
C TYR A 58 -5.62 7.03 -12.46
N GLN A 59 -4.70 6.77 -13.38
CA GLN A 59 -4.08 7.78 -14.20
C GLN A 59 -4.39 7.46 -15.65
N ILE A 60 -5.24 8.30 -16.27
CA ILE A 60 -5.47 8.26 -17.72
C ILE A 60 -4.48 9.28 -18.28
N GLU A 61 -3.53 8.83 -19.09
CA GLU A 61 -2.55 9.63 -19.84
C GLU A 61 -3.06 11.07 -20.06
N ASN A 62 -2.46 12.05 -19.33
CA ASN A 62 -2.56 13.52 -19.44
C ASN A 62 -2.48 14.26 -18.08
N ASP A 63 -2.62 13.60 -16.93
CA ASP A 63 -2.60 14.26 -15.59
C ASP A 63 -1.20 14.42 -14.97
N ASN A 64 -0.24 13.57 -15.32
CA ASN A 64 1.15 13.67 -14.88
C ASN A 64 2.10 13.14 -15.98
N PRO A 65 2.90 13.99 -16.63
CA PRO A 65 3.80 13.58 -17.73
C PRO A 65 4.95 12.67 -17.28
N ASN A 66 5.14 12.47 -15.98
CA ASN A 66 6.20 11.64 -15.40
C ASN A 66 5.72 10.27 -14.92
N SER A 67 4.48 9.87 -15.22
CA SER A 67 3.94 8.57 -14.83
C SER A 67 3.12 7.98 -15.97
N ASP A 68 3.29 6.69 -16.21
CA ASP A 68 2.56 5.97 -17.24
C ASP A 68 1.07 5.90 -16.89
N SER A 69 0.22 5.72 -17.92
CA SER A 69 -1.20 5.44 -17.71
C SER A 69 -1.37 4.15 -16.91
N HIS A 70 -2.21 4.18 -15.87
CA HIS A 70 -2.53 2.99 -15.10
C HIS A 70 -3.96 3.02 -14.55
N PRO A 71 -4.60 1.83 -14.41
CA PRO A 71 -5.91 1.74 -13.77
C PRO A 71 -5.82 2.03 -12.27
N ALA A 72 -6.98 2.09 -11.60
CA ALA A 72 -7.02 2.32 -10.16
C ALA A 72 -6.20 1.26 -9.41
N ILE A 73 -5.33 1.73 -8.52
CA ILE A 73 -4.47 0.90 -7.68
C ILE A 73 -5.30 0.27 -6.58
N MET A 74 -5.17 -1.05 -6.43
CA MET A 74 -5.73 -1.82 -5.34
C MET A 74 -4.60 -2.30 -4.43
N LEU A 75 -4.73 -2.00 -3.14
CA LEU A 75 -3.79 -2.43 -2.11
C LEU A 75 -4.49 -3.37 -1.13
N VAL A 76 -3.79 -4.42 -0.71
CA VAL A 76 -4.17 -5.23 0.45
C VAL A 76 -3.28 -4.85 1.61
N SER A 77 -3.88 -4.30 2.66
CA SER A 77 -3.19 -3.96 3.90
C SER A 77 -3.26 -5.13 4.88
N SER A 78 -2.18 -5.31 5.65
CA SER A 78 -2.12 -6.32 6.71
C SER A 78 -1.82 -5.65 8.05
N TYR A 79 -2.52 -6.09 9.10
CA TYR A 79 -2.53 -5.43 10.40
C TYR A 79 -2.43 -6.46 11.53
N ILE A 80 -1.44 -6.29 12.42
CA ILE A 80 -1.29 -7.09 13.64
C ILE A 80 -2.21 -6.53 14.71
N VAL A 81 -3.22 -7.31 15.11
CA VAL A 81 -4.28 -6.90 16.02
C VAL A 81 -3.75 -6.57 17.41
N GLU A 82 -2.91 -7.43 17.95
CA GLU A 82 -2.42 -7.36 19.33
C GLU A 82 -1.47 -6.18 19.54
N ARG A 83 -0.76 -5.75 18.49
CA ARG A 83 0.25 -4.69 18.55
C ARG A 83 -0.20 -3.36 17.97
N GLY A 84 -1.31 -3.33 17.23
CA GLY A 84 -1.77 -2.11 16.60
C GLY A 84 -0.92 -1.65 15.42
N LEU A 85 -0.22 -2.57 14.75
CA LEU A 85 0.76 -2.25 13.72
C LEU A 85 0.29 -2.69 12.34
N ILE A 86 0.50 -1.84 11.34
CA ILE A 86 0.28 -2.14 9.93
C ILE A 86 1.62 -2.62 9.34
N LEU A 87 1.59 -3.75 8.64
CA LEU A 87 2.74 -4.27 7.90
C LEU A 87 2.77 -3.69 6.49
N GLU A 88 3.77 -4.07 5.71
CA GLU A 88 3.91 -3.65 4.31
C GLU A 88 2.63 -3.95 3.51
N PRO A 89 2.00 -2.92 2.89
CA PRO A 89 0.87 -3.12 2.00
C PRO A 89 1.29 -3.90 0.75
N PHE A 90 0.45 -4.82 0.30
CA PHE A 90 0.66 -5.59 -0.91
C PHE A 90 -0.15 -5.01 -2.07
N GLU A 91 0.52 -4.56 -3.13
CA GLU A 91 -0.14 -4.12 -4.35
C GLU A 91 -0.69 -5.32 -5.14
N VAL A 92 -1.94 -5.21 -5.56
CA VAL A 92 -2.63 -6.23 -6.35
C VAL A 92 -2.45 -5.89 -7.83
N ASP A 93 -2.06 -6.90 -8.64
CA ASP A 93 -1.96 -6.72 -10.08
C ASP A 93 -3.27 -6.20 -10.66
N ALA A 94 -3.17 -5.15 -11.48
CA ALA A 94 -4.28 -4.42 -12.09
C ALA A 94 -5.32 -5.29 -12.84
N LYS A 95 -4.94 -6.49 -13.30
CA LYS A 95 -5.81 -7.43 -14.01
C LYS A 95 -6.46 -8.46 -13.07
N THR A 96 -6.16 -8.39 -11.78
CA THR A 96 -6.57 -9.36 -10.77
C THR A 96 -7.41 -8.69 -9.67
N ASN A 97 -7.76 -9.46 -8.64
CA ASN A 97 -8.58 -9.00 -7.51
C ASN A 97 -7.96 -9.52 -6.20
N GLU A 98 -8.30 -8.91 -5.06
CA GLU A 98 -7.83 -9.28 -3.72
C GLU A 98 -7.92 -10.79 -3.46
N ILE A 99 -8.99 -11.43 -3.90
CA ILE A 99 -9.22 -12.88 -3.77
C ILE A 99 -8.05 -13.71 -4.33
N LYS A 100 -7.48 -13.29 -5.46
CA LYS A 100 -6.36 -14.00 -6.12
C LYS A 100 -5.01 -13.60 -5.55
N ALA A 101 -4.88 -12.37 -5.06
CA ALA A 101 -3.66 -11.85 -4.44
C ALA A 101 -3.46 -12.38 -3.01
N LEU A 102 -4.55 -12.67 -2.29
CA LEU A 102 -4.52 -13.10 -0.90
C LEU A 102 -3.68 -14.37 -0.66
N PRO A 103 -3.79 -15.45 -1.47
CA PRO A 103 -2.96 -16.64 -1.28
C PRO A 103 -1.45 -16.37 -1.42
N GLU A 104 -1.03 -15.49 -2.31
CA GLU A 104 0.38 -15.12 -2.47
C GLU A 104 0.87 -14.31 -1.28
N LEU A 105 0.06 -13.36 -0.81
CA LEU A 105 0.34 -12.60 0.39
C LEU A 105 0.46 -13.50 1.62
N LEU A 106 -0.47 -14.44 1.79
CA LEU A 106 -0.43 -15.43 2.88
C LEU A 106 0.85 -16.27 2.83
N LYS A 107 1.32 -16.70 1.65
CA LYS A 107 2.59 -17.42 1.50
C LYS A 107 3.79 -16.58 1.94
N LYS A 108 3.80 -15.27 1.66
CA LYS A 108 4.87 -14.35 2.10
C LYS A 108 4.86 -14.12 3.61
N LEU A 109 3.67 -14.06 4.20
CA LEU A 109 3.46 -13.85 5.64
C LEU A 109 3.37 -15.16 6.44
N ALA A 110 3.51 -16.32 5.78
CA ALA A 110 3.25 -17.63 6.37
C ALA A 110 4.27 -17.93 7.48
N LEU A 111 3.86 -17.63 8.70
CA LEU A 111 4.59 -17.94 9.93
C LEU A 111 3.76 -18.92 10.75
N LYS A 112 4.42 -19.96 11.25
CA LYS A 112 3.75 -20.99 12.05
C LYS A 112 3.20 -20.35 13.34
N GLY A 113 1.91 -20.55 13.58
CA GLY A 113 1.25 -20.09 14.81
C GLY A 113 0.58 -18.71 14.72
N VAL A 114 0.47 -18.13 13.53
CA VAL A 114 -0.27 -16.88 13.29
C VAL A 114 -1.69 -17.19 12.82
N VAL A 115 -2.68 -16.40 13.25
CA VAL A 115 -4.07 -16.47 12.79
C VAL A 115 -4.33 -15.38 11.78
N PHE A 116 -4.88 -15.72 10.61
CA PHE A 116 -5.30 -14.71 9.62
C PHE A 116 -6.80 -14.47 9.71
N ALA A 117 -7.20 -13.21 9.72
CA ALA A 117 -8.57 -12.75 9.69
C ALA A 117 -8.80 -11.87 8.45
N PHE A 118 -9.88 -12.11 7.72
CA PHE A 118 -10.27 -11.36 6.54
C PHE A 118 -11.78 -11.44 6.35
N ASP A 119 -12.32 -10.60 5.48
CA ASP A 119 -13.77 -10.57 5.21
C ASP A 119 -14.28 -11.92 4.68
N ALA A 120 -15.53 -12.26 5.01
CA ALA A 120 -16.18 -13.50 4.64
C ALA A 120 -16.23 -13.73 3.12
N ILE A 121 -16.29 -12.66 2.32
CA ILE A 121 -16.23 -12.73 0.85
C ILE A 121 -14.95 -13.42 0.36
N ASN A 122 -13.86 -13.32 1.12
CA ASN A 122 -12.58 -13.93 0.80
C ASN A 122 -12.50 -15.44 1.17
N THR A 123 -13.52 -16.01 1.83
CA THR A 123 -13.57 -17.44 2.23
C THR A 123 -14.04 -18.35 1.08
N GLN A 124 -13.26 -18.45 0.01
CA GLN A 124 -13.66 -19.28 -1.14
C GLN A 124 -13.19 -20.74 -1.01
N LYS A 125 -14.14 -21.68 -1.10
CA LYS A 125 -13.87 -23.13 -1.01
C LYS A 125 -12.89 -23.68 -2.05
N LYS A 126 -12.74 -23.03 -3.21
CA LYS A 126 -11.89 -23.52 -4.32
C LYS A 126 -10.44 -23.01 -4.27
N LEU A 127 -10.08 -22.19 -3.28
CA LEU A 127 -8.72 -21.64 -3.19
C LEU A 127 -7.70 -22.61 -2.55
N VAL A 128 -8.16 -23.72 -1.98
CA VAL A 128 -7.31 -24.79 -1.46
C VAL A 128 -7.19 -25.88 -2.53
N ASN A 129 -6.04 -25.93 -3.19
CA ASN A 129 -5.60 -27.02 -4.04
C ASN A 129 -4.21 -27.45 -3.57
#